data_AF-A0A6N9BQ87-F1
#
_entry.id   AF-A0A6N9BQ87-F1
#
_cell.length_a   1.000
_cell.length_b   1.000
_cell.length_c   1.000
_cell.angle_alpha   90.00
_cell.angle_beta   90.00
_cell.angle_gamma   90.00
#
_symmetry.space_group_name_H-M   'P 1'
#
loop_
_entity.id
_entity.type
_entity.pdbx_description
1 polymer ?
#
loop_
_entity_poly.entity_id
_entity_poly.type
_entity_poly.pdbx_seq_one_letter_code
_entity_poly.pdbx_strand_id
1 'polypeptide(L)'
;MLDWEQVRSRANGDGEFRMHARFWNSRIRLKIGDRRYQVVVDSGEIVSIERWYRGTACDLFIMAPEQDWAAMLEAVPRPFYQDLYPATLHHGFDVAGDIGHYCAYYPAIRRLIEVMREVHNGVEAESAA
;
A
#
# COMPACT_ATOMS: atom_id res chain seq x y z
N MET A 1 12.72 -1.88 -8.09
CA MET A 1 12.51 -1.35 -6.72
C MET A 1 11.53 -0.21 -6.83
N LEU A 2 10.50 -0.14 -5.98
CA LEU A 2 9.51 0.94 -6.05
C LEU A 2 10.16 2.29 -5.72
N ASP A 3 9.83 3.31 -6.51
CA ASP A 3 10.11 4.70 -6.18
C ASP A 3 9.08 5.19 -5.16
N TRP A 4 9.45 5.15 -3.88
CA TRP A 4 8.55 5.50 -2.78
C TRP A 4 8.18 6.99 -2.74
N GLU A 5 9.05 7.85 -3.25
CA GLU A 5 8.74 9.28 -3.35
C GLU A 5 7.67 9.50 -4.43
N GLN A 6 7.77 8.80 -5.55
CA GLN A 6 6.74 8.80 -6.58
C GLN A 6 5.41 8.19 -6.09
N VAL A 7 5.45 7.06 -5.36
CA VAL A 7 4.25 6.47 -4.74
C VAL A 7 3.57 7.47 -3.80
N ARG A 8 4.34 8.13 -2.91
CA ARG A 8 3.81 9.13 -1.97
C ARG A 8 3.16 10.29 -2.73
N SER A 9 3.90 10.88 -3.67
CA SER A 9 3.43 12.01 -4.47
C SER A 9 2.13 11.70 -5.21
N ARG A 10 2.07 10.52 -5.86
CA ARG A 10 0.88 10.10 -6.59
C ARG A 10 -0.30 9.79 -5.69
N ALA A 11 -0.11 9.05 -4.60
CA ALA A 11 -1.19 8.76 -3.67
C ALA A 11 -1.79 10.05 -3.08
N ASN A 12 -0.95 11.02 -2.69
CA ASN A 12 -1.42 12.30 -2.18
C ASN A 12 -2.05 13.18 -3.29
N GLY A 13 -1.71 12.96 -4.57
CA GLY A 13 -2.37 13.62 -5.71
C GLY A 13 -3.66 12.93 -6.18
N ASP A 14 -3.85 11.65 -5.82
CA ASP A 14 -4.94 10.80 -6.29
C ASP A 14 -6.27 11.15 -5.58
N GLY A 15 -7.31 11.42 -6.36
CA GLY A 15 -8.62 11.83 -5.83
C GLY A 15 -9.32 10.72 -5.03
N GLU A 16 -9.24 9.47 -5.51
CA GLU A 16 -9.85 8.31 -4.86
C GLU A 16 -9.15 8.00 -3.53
N PHE A 17 -7.81 7.98 -3.54
CA PHE A 17 -7.03 7.76 -2.33
C PHE A 17 -7.34 8.82 -1.28
N ARG A 18 -7.27 10.11 -1.63
CA ARG A 18 -7.55 11.21 -0.68
C ARG A 18 -8.96 11.14 -0.10
N MET A 19 -9.95 10.79 -0.92
CA MET A 19 -11.33 10.65 -0.45
C MET A 19 -11.45 9.53 0.59
N HIS A 20 -10.83 8.38 0.35
CA HIS A 20 -10.89 7.23 1.23
C HIS A 20 -9.95 7.33 2.45
N ALA A 21 -8.84 8.04 2.32
CA ALA A 21 -7.87 8.26 3.40
C ALA A 21 -8.28 9.41 4.33
N ARG A 22 -9.35 10.14 4.06
CA ARG A 22 -9.74 11.32 4.85
C ARG A 22 -9.81 11.01 6.36
N PHE A 23 -9.12 11.83 7.17
CA PHE A 23 -9.00 11.68 8.63
C PHE A 23 -8.20 10.46 9.12
N TRP A 24 -7.56 9.74 8.20
CA TRP A 24 -6.77 8.57 8.55
C TRP A 24 -5.47 8.96 9.25
N ASN A 25 -5.21 8.34 10.40
CA ASN A 25 -3.95 8.47 11.13
C ASN A 25 -3.43 7.07 11.41
N SER A 26 -2.31 6.68 10.79
CA SER A 26 -1.82 5.31 10.87
C SER A 26 -0.34 5.19 10.58
N ARG A 27 0.30 4.23 11.25
CA ARG A 27 1.62 3.68 10.90
C ARG A 27 1.42 2.29 10.34
N ILE A 28 1.63 2.16 9.04
CA ILE A 28 1.50 0.90 8.32
C ILE A 28 2.91 0.38 8.03
N ARG A 29 3.15 -0.89 8.31
CA ARG A 29 4.36 -1.56 7.90
C ARG A 29 4.12 -2.37 6.64
N LEU A 30 5.06 -2.28 5.70
CA LEU A 30 5.10 -3.13 4.52
C LEU A 30 6.34 -4.03 4.62
N LYS A 31 6.18 -5.34 4.50
CA LYS A 31 7.30 -6.27 4.33
C LYS A 31 7.22 -6.93 2.95
N ILE A 32 8.23 -6.65 2.12
CA ILE A 32 8.38 -7.13 0.74
C ILE A 32 9.60 -8.05 0.70
N GLY A 33 9.38 -9.36 0.83
CA GLY A 33 10.48 -10.30 1.08
C GLY A 33 11.20 -9.92 2.38
N ASP A 34 12.50 -9.65 2.31
CA ASP A 34 13.28 -9.21 3.49
C ASP A 34 13.30 -7.70 3.73
N ARG A 35 12.80 -6.92 2.76
CA ARG A 35 12.77 -5.46 2.85
C ARG A 35 11.57 -5.01 3.66
N ARG A 36 11.78 -4.01 4.50
CA ARG A 36 10.77 -3.49 5.43
C ARG A 36 10.67 -1.99 5.26
N TYR A 37 9.44 -1.50 5.20
CA TYR A 37 9.11 -0.09 5.06
C TYR A 37 8.06 0.30 6.09
N GLN A 38 8.07 1.57 6.49
CA GLN A 38 7.02 2.20 7.27
C GLN A 38 6.40 3.30 6.43
N VAL A 39 5.08 3.22 6.26
CA VAL A 39 4.23 4.27 5.71
C VAL A 39 3.60 4.99 6.90
N VAL A 40 3.77 6.31 6.97
CA VAL A 40 3.10 7.13 7.97
C VAL A 40 2.03 7.94 7.27
N VAL A 41 0.79 7.79 7.75
CA VAL A 41 -0.37 8.55 7.31
C VAL A 41 -0.79 9.48 8.45
N ASP A 42 -0.92 10.77 8.15
CA ASP A 42 -1.40 11.79 9.08
C ASP A 42 -2.49 12.60 8.40
N SER A 43 -3.64 12.71 9.05
CA SER A 43 -4.82 13.43 8.54
C SER A 43 -5.24 13.04 7.11
N GLY A 44 -4.93 11.81 6.70
CA GLY A 44 -5.23 11.26 5.37
C GLY A 44 -4.17 11.48 4.30
N GLU A 45 -3.04 12.10 4.62
CA GLU A 45 -1.91 12.24 3.71
C GLU A 45 -0.79 11.29 4.10
N ILE A 46 -0.13 10.68 3.12
CA ILE A 46 1.11 9.94 3.37
C ILE A 46 2.22 10.96 3.58
N VAL A 47 2.70 11.09 4.82
CA VAL A 47 3.77 12.03 5.18
C VAL A 47 5.15 11.44 4.92
N SER A 48 5.33 10.13 5.06
CA SER A 48 6.59 9.46 4.74
C SER A 48 6.42 7.98 4.37
N ILE A 49 7.35 7.49 3.53
CA ILE A 49 7.54 6.07 3.24
C ILE A 49 9.04 5.78 3.29
N GLU A 50 9.49 5.08 4.32
CA GLU A 50 10.92 4.93 4.60
C GLU A 50 11.29 3.50 4.98
N ARG A 51 12.57 3.12 4.81
CA ARG A 51 13.09 1.84 5.30
C ARG A 51 12.94 1.76 6.82
N TRP A 52 12.50 0.60 7.32
CA TRP A 52 12.27 0.38 8.74
C TRP A 52 12.98 -0.87 9.24
N TYR A 53 13.67 -0.77 10.38
CA TYR A 53 14.48 -1.89 10.89
C TYR A 53 14.14 -2.32 12.33
N ARG A 54 13.53 -1.50 13.19
CA ARG A 54 13.35 -1.82 14.63
C ARG A 54 12.25 -1.07 15.38
N GLY A 55 11.35 -1.79 16.07
CA GLY A 55 10.95 -1.47 17.46
C GLY A 55 10.12 -0.22 17.78
N THR A 56 8.93 -0.07 17.19
CA THR A 56 7.82 0.77 17.70
C THR A 56 6.48 0.07 17.45
N ALA A 57 5.41 0.54 18.06
CA ALA A 57 4.06 0.10 17.67
C ALA A 57 3.76 0.54 16.22
N CYS A 58 3.09 -0.33 15.46
CA CYS A 58 2.45 0.00 14.20
C CYS A 58 0.99 -0.43 14.29
N ASP A 59 0.11 0.27 13.58
CA ASP A 59 -1.32 -0.01 13.60
C ASP A 59 -1.65 -1.19 12.68
N LEU A 60 -0.96 -1.27 11.54
CA LEU A 60 -1.14 -2.32 10.55
C LEU A 60 0.20 -2.85 10.06
N PHE A 61 0.24 -4.14 9.74
CA PHE A 61 1.37 -4.79 9.11
C PHE A 61 0.92 -5.65 7.94
N ILE A 62 1.36 -5.31 6.73
CA ILE A 62 1.08 -6.04 5.49
C ILE A 62 2.38 -6.69 5.02
N MET A 63 2.37 -8.00 4.84
CA MET A 63 3.58 -8.75 4.51
C MET A 63 3.32 -9.83 3.49
N ALA A 64 4.30 -10.04 2.61
CA ALA A 64 4.31 -11.13 1.65
C ALA A 64 5.74 -11.44 1.19
N PRO A 65 5.99 -12.66 0.69
CA PRO A 65 7.19 -12.96 -0.10
C PRO A 65 7.39 -12.01 -1.29
N GLU A 66 8.63 -11.87 -1.76
CA GLU A 66 8.94 -10.96 -2.87
C GLU A 66 8.20 -11.33 -4.16
N GLN A 67 8.05 -12.62 -4.46
CA GLN A 67 7.33 -13.10 -5.63
C GLN A 67 5.83 -12.75 -5.61
N ASP A 68 5.21 -12.71 -4.43
CA ASP A 68 3.78 -12.41 -4.30
C ASP A 68 3.54 -10.91 -4.46
N TRP A 69 4.44 -10.07 -3.94
CA TRP A 69 4.43 -8.64 -4.24
C TRP A 69 4.68 -8.36 -5.72
N ALA A 70 5.61 -9.08 -6.36
CA ALA A 70 5.83 -8.94 -7.80
C ALA A 70 4.54 -9.23 -8.59
N ALA A 71 3.85 -10.33 -8.27
CA ALA A 71 2.59 -10.69 -8.90
C ALA A 71 1.45 -9.69 -8.62
N MET A 72 1.36 -9.13 -7.40
CA MET A 72 0.40 -8.07 -7.05
C MET A 72 0.58 -6.79 -7.86
N LEU A 73 1.83 -6.49 -8.21
CA LEU A 73 2.23 -5.27 -8.89
C LEU A 73 2.36 -5.45 -10.41
N GLU A 74 2.04 -6.60 -10.99
CA GLU A 74 1.93 -6.77 -12.44
C GLU A 74 0.87 -5.82 -13.02
N ALA A 75 1.08 -5.28 -14.23
CA ALA A 75 0.12 -4.40 -14.89
C ALA A 75 -1.28 -5.05 -15.04
N VAL A 76 -1.30 -6.35 -15.30
CA VAL A 76 -2.50 -7.19 -15.32
C VAL A 76 -2.26 -8.35 -14.34
N PRO A 77 -2.63 -8.18 -13.05
CA PRO A 77 -2.38 -9.20 -12.04
C PRO A 77 -3.14 -10.49 -12.37
N ARG A 78 -2.49 -11.63 -12.18
CA ARG A 78 -3.14 -12.95 -12.23
C ARG A 78 -4.22 -13.08 -11.13
N PRO A 79 -5.14 -14.06 -11.23
CA PRO A 79 -6.25 -14.18 -10.28
C PRO A 79 -5.85 -14.14 -8.80
N PHE A 80 -6.64 -13.41 -8.03
CA PHE A 80 -6.50 -13.13 -6.60
C PHE A 80 -5.32 -12.22 -6.21
N TYR A 81 -4.59 -11.65 -7.17
CA TYR A 81 -3.62 -10.56 -6.95
C TYR A 81 -4.16 -9.17 -7.28
N GLN A 82 -5.39 -9.07 -7.79
CA GLN A 82 -6.02 -7.79 -8.12
C GLN A 82 -6.23 -6.90 -6.89
N ASP A 83 -6.39 -7.50 -5.71
CA ASP A 83 -6.80 -6.84 -4.47
C ASP A 83 -6.14 -7.54 -3.26
N LEU A 84 -5.97 -6.82 -2.15
CA LEU A 84 -5.23 -7.33 -0.98
C LEU A 84 -5.96 -8.46 -0.27
N TYR A 85 -7.26 -8.31 -0.04
CA TYR A 85 -8.07 -9.29 0.67
C TYR A 85 -8.08 -10.67 0.01
N PRO A 86 -8.40 -10.84 -1.30
CA PRO A 86 -8.27 -12.14 -1.93
C PRO A 86 -6.82 -12.66 -1.95
N ALA A 87 -5.82 -11.78 -2.01
CA ALA A 87 -4.43 -12.20 -1.91
C ALA A 87 -4.10 -12.81 -0.53
N THR A 88 -4.71 -12.32 0.55
CA THR A 88 -4.57 -12.94 1.89
C THR A 88 -5.25 -14.29 2.02
N LEU A 89 -6.28 -14.56 1.21
CA LEU A 89 -7.01 -15.82 1.25
C LEU A 89 -6.37 -16.91 0.36
N HIS A 90 -5.69 -16.50 -0.71
CA HIS A 90 -5.23 -17.41 -1.76
C HIS A 90 -3.72 -17.43 -1.98
N HIS A 91 -2.97 -16.46 -1.45
CA HIS A 91 -1.53 -16.29 -1.69
C HIS A 91 -0.78 -15.98 -0.40
N GLY A 92 0.53 -15.69 -0.49
CA GLY A 92 1.40 -15.49 0.68
C GLY A 92 1.24 -14.14 1.40
N PHE A 93 0.16 -13.39 1.16
CA PHE A 93 -0.09 -12.13 1.86
C PHE A 93 -0.68 -12.39 3.24
N ASP A 94 -0.22 -11.61 4.21
CA ASP A 94 -0.77 -11.59 5.57
C ASP A 94 -0.95 -10.14 6.02
N VAL A 95 -2.02 -9.91 6.79
CA VAL A 95 -2.37 -8.61 7.36
C VAL A 95 -2.61 -8.78 8.85
N ALA A 96 -1.82 -8.10 9.66
CA ALA A 96 -1.90 -8.11 11.12
C ALA A 96 -2.04 -6.70 11.70
N GLY A 97 -2.48 -6.61 12.95
CA GLY A 97 -2.66 -5.34 13.66
C GLY A 97 -4.12 -5.07 14.02
N ASP A 98 -4.53 -3.80 13.97
CA ASP A 98 -5.90 -3.38 14.25
C ASP A 98 -6.82 -3.68 13.05
N ILE A 99 -7.56 -4.79 13.14
CA ILE A 99 -8.48 -5.22 12.09
C ILE A 99 -9.66 -4.26 11.90
N GLY A 100 -10.12 -3.58 12.96
CA GLY A 100 -11.18 -2.58 12.84
C GLY A 100 -10.72 -1.40 12.00
N HIS A 101 -9.50 -0.94 12.26
CA HIS A 101 -8.83 0.09 11.49
C HIS A 101 -8.58 -0.35 10.03
N TYR A 102 -8.10 -1.57 9.82
CA TYR A 102 -7.93 -2.16 8.49
C TYR A 102 -9.22 -2.11 7.68
N CYS A 103 -10.33 -2.57 8.26
CA CYS A 103 -11.63 -2.57 7.57
C CYS A 103 -12.14 -1.15 7.27
N ALA A 104 -12.00 -0.22 8.23
CA ALA A 104 -12.47 1.15 8.07
C ALA A 104 -11.77 1.90 6.93
N TYR A 105 -10.47 1.64 6.73
CA TYR A 105 -9.64 2.30 5.71
C TYR A 105 -9.23 1.36 4.57
N TYR A 106 -9.89 0.21 4.44
CA TYR A 106 -9.60 -0.76 3.39
C TYR A 106 -9.63 -0.17 1.97
N PRO A 107 -10.60 0.70 1.61
CA PRO A 107 -10.59 1.35 0.30
C PRO A 107 -9.33 2.19 0.04
N ALA A 108 -8.78 2.87 1.05
CA ALA A 108 -7.54 3.64 0.92
C ALA A 108 -6.32 2.72 0.75
N ILE A 109 -6.26 1.61 1.50
CA ILE A 109 -5.22 0.59 1.37
C ILE A 109 -5.24 -0.04 -0.02
N ARG A 110 -6.44 -0.38 -0.52
CA ARG A 110 -6.64 -0.92 -1.88
C ARG A 110 -6.12 0.06 -2.93
N ARG A 111 -6.53 1.32 -2.87
CA ARG A 111 -6.09 2.34 -3.83
C ARG A 111 -4.58 2.60 -3.73
N LEU A 112 -3.98 2.56 -2.54
CA LEU A 112 -2.53 2.66 -2.38
C LEU A 112 -1.79 1.53 -3.10
N ILE A 113 -2.28 0.29 -3.02
CA ILE A 113 -1.69 -0.85 -3.75
C ILE A 113 -1.81 -0.66 -5.27
N GLU A 114 -2.94 -0.12 -5.74
CA GLU A 114 -3.11 0.23 -7.16
C GLU A 114 -2.12 1.33 -7.59
N VAL A 115 -1.93 2.38 -6.80
CA VAL A 115 -0.90 3.41 -7.06
C VAL A 115 0.50 2.81 -7.07
N MET A 116 0.81 1.89 -6.15
CA MET A 116 2.08 1.15 -6.17
C MET A 116 2.24 0.35 -7.47
N ARG A 117 1.17 -0.27 -7.97
CA ARG A 117 1.16 -0.99 -9.25
C ARG A 117 1.39 -0.05 -10.42
N GLU A 118 0.71 1.10 -10.47
CA GLU A 118 0.89 2.12 -11.52
C GLU A 118 2.33 2.63 -11.56
N VAL A 119 2.90 2.96 -10.40
CA VAL A 119 4.31 3.37 -10.27
C VAL A 119 5.27 2.26 -10.70
N HIS A 120 5.00 1.02 -10.29
CA HIS A 120 5.83 -0.14 -10.68
C HIS A 120 5.90 -0.32 -12.20
N ASN A 121 4.79 -0.12 -12.89
CA ASN A 121 4.66 -0.33 -14.34
C ASN A 121 4.92 0.95 -15.16
N GLY A 122 5.26 2.08 -14.52
CA GLY A 122 5.57 3.33 -15.22
C GLY A 122 4.36 3.97 -15.90
N VAL A 123 3.14 3.70 -15.45
CA VAL A 123 1.93 4.35 -15.99
C VAL A 123 2.01 5.82 -15.59
N GLU A 124 2.02 6.78 -16.52
CA GLU A 124 1.94 8.21 -16.20
C GLU A 124 0.52 8.56 -15.75
N ALA A 125 0.37 9.40 -14.72
CA ALA A 125 -0.94 9.90 -14.34
C ALA A 125 -1.44 10.76 -15.49
N GLU A 126 -2.53 10.35 -16.16
CA GLU A 126 -3.19 11.21 -17.14
C GLU A 126 -3.50 12.54 -16.46
N SER A 127 -2.81 13.58 -16.92
CA SER A 127 -3.06 14.94 -16.45
C SER A 127 -4.48 15.29 -16.87
N ALA A 128 -5.38 15.39 -15.90
CA ALA A 128 -6.72 15.91 -16.15
C ALA A 128 -6.58 17.31 -16.76
N ALA A 129 -6.93 17.39 -18.06
CA ALA A 129 -7.06 18.63 -18.81
C ALA A 129 -8.28 19.44 -18.36
#